data_AF-A0A453MQA8-F1
#
_entry.id   AF-A0A453MQA8-F1
#
_cell.length_a   1.000
_cell.length_b   1.000
_cell.length_c   1.000
_cell.angle_alpha   90.00
_cell.angle_beta   90.00
_cell.angle_gamma   90.00
#
_symmetry.space_group_name_H-M   'P 1'
#
loop_
_entity.id
_entity.type
_entity.pdbx_description
1 polymer ?
#
loop_
_entity_poly.entity_id
_entity_poly.type
_entity_poly.pdbx_seq_one_letter_code
_entity_poly.pdbx_strand_id
1 'polypeptide(L)'
;MVPTTEADEFYKREVGVMLTPPTGQERAEGWCGLQGVRELQIKYEELDRPASDIAISGLGWIAVEPLGVPSSDPDSSVEEEDGDSGELHLRVHVPKPVEVFVRAPLPVGKAASQWYRYQELTEVEEELRPKWHY
;
A
#
# COMPACT_ATOMS: atom_id res chain seq x y z
N MET A 1 -14.91 -1.88 11.94
CA MET A 1 -13.49 -2.30 11.90
C MET A 1 -13.36 -3.53 12.81
N VAL A 2 -12.68 -4.59 12.38
CA VAL A 2 -12.52 -5.83 13.17
C VAL A 2 -11.14 -5.81 13.83
N PRO A 3 -11.02 -6.06 15.14
CA PRO A 3 -9.72 -6.14 15.80
C PRO A 3 -8.85 -7.26 15.21
N THR A 4 -7.53 -7.05 15.14
CA THR A 4 -6.58 -8.03 14.59
C THR A 4 -6.66 -9.39 15.30
N THR A 5 -6.93 -9.41 16.60
CA THR A 5 -7.08 -10.64 17.39
C THR A 5 -8.28 -11.49 17.00
N GLU A 6 -9.29 -10.90 16.35
CA GLU A 6 -10.53 -11.56 15.94
C GLU A 6 -10.58 -11.82 14.43
N ALA A 7 -9.58 -11.32 13.68
CA ALA A 7 -9.59 -11.32 12.22
C ALA A 7 -9.65 -12.74 11.61
N ASP A 8 -8.96 -13.71 12.22
CA ASP A 8 -8.95 -15.10 11.74
C ASP A 8 -10.31 -15.77 11.86
N GLU A 9 -10.98 -15.60 13.00
CA GLU A 9 -12.31 -16.17 13.25
C GLU A 9 -13.35 -15.51 12.35
N PHE A 10 -13.27 -14.18 12.23
CA PHE A 10 -14.12 -13.41 11.35
C PHE A 10 -13.95 -13.83 9.89
N TYR A 11 -12.71 -13.97 9.39
CA TYR A 11 -12.45 -14.39 8.01
C TYR A 11 -13.06 -15.77 7.71
N LYS A 12 -12.88 -16.75 8.62
CA LYS A 12 -13.45 -18.10 8.45
C LYS A 12 -14.97 -18.09 8.40
N ARG A 13 -15.62 -17.23 9.18
CA ARG A 13 -17.09 -17.14 9.24
C ARG A 13 -17.69 -16.38 8.06
N GLU A 14 -17.01 -15.33 7.59
CA GLU A 14 -17.59 -14.34 6.68
C GLU A 14 -17.16 -14.49 5.22
N VAL A 15 -16.18 -15.36 4.90
CA VAL A 15 -15.76 -15.63 3.50
C VAL A 15 -16.91 -16.19 2.67
N GLY A 16 -17.18 -15.59 1.51
CA GLY A 16 -18.31 -16.00 0.67
C GLY A 16 -19.67 -15.43 1.09
N VAL A 17 -19.75 -14.76 2.24
CA VAL A 17 -20.96 -14.11 2.77
C VAL A 17 -20.80 -12.60 2.70
N MET A 18 -20.02 -12.02 3.61
CA MET A 18 -19.73 -10.59 3.64
C MET A 18 -18.38 -10.27 3.02
N LEU A 19 -17.39 -11.14 3.20
CA LEU A 19 -16.09 -11.03 2.53
C LEU A 19 -16.20 -11.63 1.13
N THR A 20 -16.67 -10.79 0.21
CA THR A 20 -16.77 -11.10 -1.22
C THR A 20 -16.00 -10.08 -2.04
N PRO A 21 -15.31 -10.49 -3.12
CA PRO A 21 -15.18 -11.85 -3.64
C PRO A 21 -14.32 -12.78 -2.74
N PRO A 22 -14.43 -14.13 -2.87
CA PRO A 22 -15.27 -14.88 -3.81
C PRO A 22 -16.75 -14.86 -3.41
N THR A 23 -17.66 -14.81 -4.40
CA THR A 23 -19.11 -14.76 -4.16
C THR A 23 -19.75 -16.13 -4.35
N GLY A 24 -20.61 -16.53 -3.41
CA GLY A 24 -21.37 -17.77 -3.47
C GLY A 24 -20.69 -18.94 -2.74
N GLN A 25 -21.50 -19.76 -2.09
CA GLN A 25 -21.03 -20.80 -1.16
C GLN A 25 -20.13 -21.84 -1.84
N GLU A 26 -20.49 -22.30 -3.04
CA GLU A 26 -19.67 -23.26 -3.81
C GLU A 26 -18.26 -22.73 -4.12
N ARG A 27 -18.14 -21.45 -4.49
CA ARG A 27 -16.84 -20.83 -4.76
C ARG A 27 -16.04 -20.58 -3.49
N ALA A 28 -16.71 -20.30 -2.38
CA ALA A 28 -16.08 -20.15 -1.08
C ALA A 28 -15.58 -21.48 -0.52
N GLU A 29 -16.31 -22.58 -0.72
CA GLU A 29 -15.88 -23.93 -0.33
C GLU A 29 -14.66 -24.41 -1.12
N GLY A 30 -14.60 -24.09 -2.43
CA GLY A 30 -13.43 -24.36 -3.28
C GLY A 30 -12.27 -23.36 -3.13
N TRP A 31 -12.41 -22.35 -2.27
CA TRP A 31 -11.39 -21.31 -2.10
C TRP A 31 -10.24 -21.79 -1.22
N CYS A 32 -9.02 -21.74 -1.75
CA CYS A 32 -7.81 -22.18 -1.05
C CYS A 32 -7.38 -21.28 0.12
N GLY A 33 -8.04 -20.13 0.33
CA GLY A 33 -7.74 -19.19 1.40
C GLY A 33 -6.48 -18.35 1.17
N LEU A 34 -6.12 -17.56 2.19
CA LEU A 34 -4.94 -16.68 2.18
C LEU A 34 -3.71 -17.42 2.74
N GLN A 35 -3.14 -18.29 1.91
CA GLN A 35 -2.03 -19.16 2.31
C GLN A 35 -0.66 -18.48 2.34
N GLY A 36 -0.51 -17.36 1.64
CA GLY A 36 0.70 -16.55 1.60
C GLY A 36 0.68 -15.53 2.73
N VAL A 37 1.79 -15.44 3.48
CA VAL A 37 1.98 -14.44 4.52
C VAL A 37 3.27 -13.70 4.23
N ARG A 38 3.21 -12.37 4.22
CA ARG A 38 4.38 -11.49 4.13
C ARG A 38 4.43 -10.58 5.34
N GLU A 39 5.52 -10.67 6.08
CA GLU A 39 5.82 -9.76 7.17
C GLU A 39 6.66 -8.62 6.62
N LEU A 40 6.19 -7.40 6.84
CA LEU A 40 6.78 -6.17 6.33
C LEU A 40 7.17 -5.29 7.51
N GLN A 41 8.34 -4.68 7.39
CA GLN A 41 8.91 -3.77 8.35
C GLN A 41 9.31 -2.51 7.57
N ILE A 42 8.59 -1.42 7.78
CA ILE A 42 8.71 -0.19 6.99
C ILE A 42 9.09 0.94 7.93
N LYS A 43 10.19 1.63 7.64
CA LYS A 43 10.68 2.76 8.42
C LYS A 43 10.22 4.07 7.79
N TYR A 44 9.88 5.04 8.63
CA TYR A 44 9.63 6.41 8.18
C TYR A 44 10.95 7.18 8.16
N GLU A 45 11.49 7.44 6.97
CA GLU A 45 12.75 8.17 6.80
C GLU A 45 12.54 9.70 6.73
N GLU A 46 11.44 10.13 6.09
CA GLU A 46 11.09 11.52 5.85
C GLU A 46 9.60 11.71 6.24
N LEU A 47 9.29 12.74 7.04
CA LEU A 47 7.92 12.99 7.54
C LEU A 47 7.03 13.76 6.56
N ASP A 48 7.63 14.40 5.56
CA ASP A 48 6.98 15.25 4.55
C ASP A 48 6.59 14.49 3.28
N ARG A 49 6.85 13.18 3.21
CA ARG A 49 6.52 12.32 2.06
C ARG A 49 6.04 10.93 2.50
N PRO A 50 5.32 10.23 1.62
CA PRO A 50 5.03 8.82 1.82
C PRO A 50 6.32 8.00 1.97
N ALA A 51 6.30 7.02 2.87
CA ALA A 51 7.42 6.12 3.11
C ALA A 51 7.54 5.07 2.00
N SER A 52 6.43 4.39 1.67
CA SER A 52 6.42 3.35 0.63
C SER A 52 5.01 2.97 0.18
N ASP A 53 4.92 2.27 -0.95
CA ASP A 53 3.71 1.54 -1.34
C ASP A 53 3.87 0.04 -1.04
N ILE A 54 2.89 -0.56 -0.39
CA ILE A 54 2.73 -2.00 -0.30
C ILE A 54 1.90 -2.45 -1.51
N ALA A 55 2.57 -2.96 -2.54
CA ALA A 55 1.91 -3.42 -3.76
C ALA A 55 1.43 -4.87 -3.61
N ILE A 56 0.18 -5.12 -3.98
CA ILE A 56 -0.44 -6.45 -4.04
C ILE A 56 -0.85 -6.72 -5.49
N SER A 57 -0.17 -7.68 -6.12
CA SER A 57 -0.32 -7.97 -7.54
C SER A 57 -1.77 -8.28 -7.91
N GLY A 58 -2.33 -7.52 -8.85
CA GLY A 58 -3.71 -7.67 -9.34
C GLY A 58 -4.80 -6.98 -8.51
N LEU A 59 -4.46 -6.38 -7.36
CA LEU A 59 -5.42 -5.65 -6.51
C LEU A 59 -5.12 -4.15 -6.42
N GLY A 60 -3.84 -3.77 -6.47
CA GLY A 60 -3.41 -2.38 -6.34
C GLY A 60 -2.32 -2.24 -5.30
N TRP A 61 -2.32 -1.14 -4.57
CA TRP A 61 -1.34 -0.90 -3.51
C TRP A 61 -1.96 -0.11 -2.35
N ILE A 62 -1.29 -0.17 -1.21
CA ILE A 62 -1.61 0.61 -0.02
C ILE A 62 -0.44 1.58 0.18
N ALA A 63 -0.72 2.88 0.13
CA ALA A 63 0.28 3.90 0.45
C ALA A 63 0.50 3.96 1.97
N VAL A 64 1.77 4.00 2.39
CA VAL A 64 2.18 4.12 3.80
C VAL A 64 2.74 5.51 3.99
N GLU A 65 1.99 6.35 4.71
CA GLU A 65 2.27 7.77 4.91
C GLU A 65 2.37 8.07 6.41
N PRO A 66 3.39 8.80 6.88
CA PRO A 66 3.40 9.30 8.25
C PRO A 66 2.25 10.30 8.48
N LEU A 67 1.82 10.44 9.73
CA LEU A 67 0.68 11.29 10.11
C LEU A 67 0.85 12.78 9.74
N GLY A 68 2.07 13.22 9.45
CA GLY A 68 2.41 14.59 9.02
C GLY A 68 2.42 14.83 7.50
N VAL A 69 2.21 13.82 6.65
CA VAL A 69 2.15 14.04 5.20
C VAL A 69 0.85 14.78 4.86
N PRO A 70 0.89 15.86 4.06
CA PRO A 70 -0.32 16.49 3.56
C PRO A 70 -1.13 15.48 2.75
N SER A 71 -2.18 14.94 3.38
CA SER A 71 -3.05 13.94 2.78
C SER A 71 -4.04 14.60 1.81
N SER A 72 -4.69 13.81 0.96
CA SER A 72 -5.78 14.31 0.11
C SER A 72 -7.08 14.55 0.89
N ASP A 73 -7.12 14.24 2.19
CA ASP A 73 -8.29 14.31 3.05
C ASP A 73 -8.09 15.41 4.12
N PRO A 74 -8.71 16.59 3.97
CA PRO A 74 -8.43 17.76 4.79
C PRO A 74 -8.97 17.68 6.24
N ASP A 75 -9.72 16.65 6.60
CA ASP A 75 -10.38 16.52 7.91
C ASP A 75 -9.59 15.72 8.96
N SER A 76 -8.41 15.19 8.63
CA SER A 76 -7.58 14.48 9.62
C SER A 76 -6.68 15.43 10.39
N SER A 77 -7.23 16.16 11.38
CA SER A 77 -6.41 16.87 12.36
C SER A 77 -5.84 15.87 13.36
N VAL A 78 -4.55 15.56 13.26
CA VAL A 78 -3.83 14.73 14.23
C VAL A 78 -2.68 15.54 14.81
N GLU A 79 -2.60 15.60 16.14
CA GLU A 79 -1.59 16.35 16.87
C GLU A 79 -0.19 15.76 16.59
N GLU A 80 0.78 16.64 16.34
CA GLU A 80 2.18 16.29 16.08
C GLU A 80 2.80 15.67 17.35
N GLU A 81 2.90 14.34 17.42
CA GLU A 81 3.74 13.69 18.43
C GLU A 81 5.20 13.62 17.95
N ASP A 82 6.08 14.01 18.85
CA ASP A 82 7.53 14.22 18.69
C ASP A 82 8.25 13.12 17.88
N GLY A 83 8.87 13.53 16.76
CA GLY A 83 10.30 13.37 16.47
C GLY A 83 10.97 11.98 16.46
N ASP A 84 10.24 10.88 16.61
CA ASP A 84 10.82 9.54 16.48
C ASP A 84 10.49 8.97 15.09
N SER A 85 11.52 8.58 14.33
CA SER A 85 11.37 7.92 13.03
C SER A 85 10.72 6.56 13.27
N GLY A 86 9.38 6.56 13.32
CA GLY A 86 8.60 5.38 13.66
C GLY A 86 8.87 4.23 12.70
N GLU A 87 8.48 3.04 13.12
CA GLU A 87 8.50 1.85 12.28
C GLU A 87 7.12 1.20 12.28
N LEU A 88 6.70 0.75 11.11
CA LEU A 88 5.45 0.07 10.90
C LEU A 88 5.72 -1.41 10.63
N HIS A 89 5.23 -2.28 11.50
CA HIS A 89 5.22 -3.73 11.30
C HIS A 89 3.83 -4.18 10.86
N LEU A 90 3.76 -4.81 9.69
CA LEU A 90 2.52 -5.30 9.11
C LEU A 90 2.67 -6.73 8.64
N ARG A 91 1.57 -7.48 8.73
CA ARG A 91 1.47 -8.81 8.14
C ARG A 91 0.39 -8.80 7.07
N VAL A 92 0.78 -9.07 5.83
CA VAL A 92 -0.12 -9.10 4.67
C VAL A 92 -0.40 -10.55 4.29
N HIS A 93 -1.67 -10.91 4.25
CA HIS A 93 -2.15 -12.24 3.89
C HIS A 93 -2.72 -12.23 2.47
N VAL A 94 -2.23 -13.12 1.61
CA VAL A 94 -2.66 -13.22 0.20
C VAL A 94 -2.84 -14.68 -0.25
N PRO A 95 -3.65 -14.95 -1.29
CA PRO A 95 -3.70 -16.28 -1.91
C PRO A 95 -2.37 -16.60 -2.61
N LYS A 96 -1.95 -17.86 -2.69
CA LYS A 96 -0.82 -18.23 -3.56
C LYS A 96 -1.30 -18.35 -5.02
N PRO A 97 -0.53 -17.89 -6.03
CA PRO A 97 0.83 -17.35 -5.96
C PRO A 97 0.90 -15.80 -5.95
N VAL A 98 -0.12 -15.10 -5.42
CA VAL A 98 -0.15 -13.62 -5.44
C VAL A 98 1.07 -13.07 -4.71
N GLU A 99 1.71 -12.09 -5.35
CA GLU A 99 2.91 -11.45 -4.83
C GLU A 99 2.57 -10.18 -4.05
N VAL A 100 3.34 -9.94 -2.98
CA VAL A 100 3.33 -8.71 -2.21
C VAL A 100 4.77 -8.22 -2.12
N PHE A 101 4.98 -6.94 -2.44
CA PHE A 101 6.30 -6.32 -2.38
C PHE A 101 6.17 -4.84 -2.02
N VAL A 102 7.25 -4.31 -1.43
CA VAL A 102 7.37 -2.89 -1.08
C VAL A 102 8.08 -2.18 -2.23
N ARG A 103 7.59 -1.00 -2.62
CA ARG A 103 8.22 -0.15 -3.64
C ARG A 103 8.21 1.32 -3.22
N ALA A 104 8.96 2.14 -3.94
CA ALA A 104 8.89 3.58 -3.81
C ALA A 104 7.45 4.08 -4.07
N PRO A 105 6.97 5.08 -3.32
CA PRO A 105 5.61 5.58 -3.45
C PRO A 105 5.39 6.20 -4.82
N LEU A 106 4.26 5.88 -5.45
CA LEU A 106 3.89 6.52 -6.71
C LEU A 106 3.36 7.93 -6.48
N PRO A 107 3.82 8.94 -7.23
CA PRO A 107 3.34 10.32 -7.12
C PRO A 107 1.97 10.49 -7.79
N VAL A 108 0.93 9.93 -7.18
CA VAL A 108 -0.45 10.02 -7.66
C VAL A 108 -1.26 10.99 -6.79
N GLY A 109 -2.25 11.66 -7.39
CA GLY A 109 -3.14 12.60 -6.68
C GLY A 109 -2.58 14.02 -6.56
N LYS A 110 -3.34 14.90 -5.88
CA LYS A 110 -3.03 16.35 -5.81
C LYS A 110 -1.87 16.67 -4.88
N ALA A 111 -1.70 15.91 -3.80
CA ALA A 111 -0.62 16.10 -2.84
C ALA A 111 0.75 15.65 -3.38
N ALA A 112 0.78 14.81 -4.43
CA ALA A 112 2.01 14.30 -5.02
C ALA A 112 2.98 15.41 -5.42
N SER A 113 2.50 16.53 -5.94
CA SER A 113 3.38 17.65 -6.33
C SER A 113 4.08 18.34 -5.17
N GLN A 114 3.65 18.10 -3.92
CA GLN A 114 4.23 18.73 -2.73
C GLN A 114 5.46 17.97 -2.23
N TRP A 115 5.51 16.66 -2.44
CA TRP A 115 6.58 15.81 -1.94
C TRP A 115 7.39 15.13 -3.06
N TYR A 116 6.82 14.98 -4.26
CA TYR A 116 7.53 14.35 -5.36
C TYR A 116 8.64 15.25 -5.89
N ARG A 117 9.87 14.75 -5.82
CA ARG A 117 11.05 15.42 -6.35
C ARG A 117 11.28 14.95 -7.78
N TYR A 118 11.01 15.80 -8.75
CA TYR A 118 11.38 15.55 -10.14
C TYR A 118 12.89 15.45 -10.24
N GLN A 119 13.38 14.35 -10.81
CA GLN A 119 14.77 14.24 -11.19
C GLN A 119 14.97 15.03 -12.48
N GLU A 120 15.67 16.16 -12.38
CA GLU A 120 16.18 16.87 -13.56
C GLU A 120 17.14 15.92 -14.29
N LEU A 121 16.87 15.69 -15.57
CA LEU A 121 17.74 14.86 -16.39
C LEU A 121 18.92 15.69 -16.87
N THR A 122 20.07 15.02 -17.02
CA THR A 122 21.19 15.61 -17.74
C THR A 122 20.89 15.66 -19.24
N GLU A 123 21.55 16.56 -19.97
CA GLU A 123 21.42 16.67 -21.45
C GLU A 123 21.61 15.31 -22.15
N VAL A 124 22.55 14.49 -21.64
CA VAL A 124 22.84 13.15 -22.17
C VAL A 124 21.65 12.20 -21.97
N GLU A 125 21.00 12.23 -20.79
CA GLU A 125 19.84 11.39 -20.51
C GLU A 125 18.60 11.83 -21.30
N GLU A 126 18.45 13.13 -21.55
CA GLU A 126 17.40 13.65 -22.43
C GLU A 126 17.58 13.19 -23.87
N GLU A 127 18.80 13.24 -24.41
CA GLU A 127 19.08 12.78 -25.78
C GLU A 127 18.85 11.28 -25.98
N LEU A 128 19.08 10.48 -24.94
CA LEU A 128 18.90 9.02 -24.93
C LEU A 128 17.44 8.58 -24.77
N ARG A 129 16.51 9.48 -24.43
CA ARG A 129 15.09 9.12 -24.36
C ARG A 129 14.61 8.62 -25.74
N PRO A 130 13.73 7.60 -25.77
CA PRO A 130 13.09 7.18 -27.01
C PRO A 130 12.42 8.36 -27.71
N LYS A 131 12.88 8.69 -28.91
CA LYS A 131 12.30 9.75 -29.73
C LYS A 131 11.05 9.21 -30.39
N TRP A 132 9.89 9.77 -30.02
CA TRP A 132 8.63 9.47 -30.69
C TRP A 132 8.62 10.21 -32.02
N HIS A 133 8.70 9.46 -33.11
CA HIS A 133 8.43 9.97 -34.45
C HIS A 133 6.94 9.70 -34.73
N TYR A 134 6.15 10.78 -34.89
CA TYR A 134 4.73 10.70 -35.25
C TYR A 134 4.55 10.68 -36.78
#